data_AF-A0A956JKJ1-F1
#
_entry.id   AF-A0A956JKJ1-F1
#
_cell.length_a   1.000
_cell.length_b   1.000
_cell.length_c   1.000
_cell.angle_alpha   90.00
_cell.angle_beta   90.00
_cell.angle_gamma   90.00
#
_symmetry.space_group_name_H-M   'P 1'
#
loop_
_entity.id
_entity.type
_entity.pdbx_description
1 polymer ?
#
loop_
_entity_poly.entity_id
_entity_poly.type
_entity_poly.pdbx_seq_one_letter_code
_entity_poly.pdbx_strand_id
1 'polypeptide(L)'
;LLNLTAEKEYRRYGSGEAPLSFVDNPVVLLSSIDPERLLRDMQGRLCASVAVPPLRERSDELPFILPHFLGQALGRRSEGIAAIDVSVRLMAALLAHDYRPVRGAPAGFGLDQQNFRALSDLLGYIVDRALERDASETLALRAADLPPQLAGLGPRSLSDGDDGPGFVYAAPFKGPGIPTPPAMVTPTPPTKV
;
A
#
# COMPACT_ATOMS: atom_id res chain seq x y z
N LEU A 1 -15.21 17.35 -17.93
CA LEU A 1 -14.56 16.07 -18.30
C LEU A 1 -15.14 15.48 -19.58
N LEU A 2 -16.46 15.31 -19.70
CA LEU A 2 -17.06 14.77 -20.93
C LEU A 2 -16.80 15.64 -22.17
N ASN A 3 -16.97 16.97 -22.13
CA ASN A 3 -16.63 17.78 -23.33
C ASN A 3 -15.13 17.77 -23.63
N LEU A 4 -14.28 17.72 -22.61
CA LEU A 4 -12.83 17.65 -22.78
C LEU A 4 -12.42 16.38 -23.54
N THR A 5 -12.89 15.22 -23.09
CA THR A 5 -12.53 13.93 -23.71
C THR A 5 -13.10 13.73 -25.12
N ALA A 6 -14.03 14.58 -25.59
CA ALA A 6 -14.66 14.45 -26.91
C ALA A 6 -13.75 15.03 -28.00
N GLU A 7 -13.23 16.23 -27.73
CA GLU A 7 -12.43 17.00 -28.67
C GLU A 7 -10.95 16.58 -28.64
N LYS A 8 -10.59 15.63 -27.76
CA LYS A 8 -9.22 15.22 -27.44
C LYS A 8 -8.33 16.39 -26.95
N GLU A 9 -8.96 17.51 -26.60
CA GLU A 9 -8.29 18.74 -26.21
C GLU A 9 -8.95 19.33 -24.95
N TYR A 10 -8.16 20.05 -24.16
CA TYR A 10 -8.65 20.80 -23.01
C TYR A 10 -7.95 22.13 -22.86
N ARG A 11 -8.68 23.12 -22.34
CA ARG A 11 -8.12 24.44 -22.05
C ARG A 11 -8.01 24.63 -20.55
N ARG A 12 -6.93 25.27 -20.10
CA ARG A 12 -6.87 25.82 -18.75
C ARG A 12 -7.85 26.97 -18.66
N TYR A 13 -8.72 26.94 -17.67
CA TYR A 13 -9.71 27.99 -17.47
C TYR A 13 -9.00 29.31 -17.18
N GLY A 14 -9.30 30.35 -17.96
CA GLY A 14 -8.79 31.71 -17.74
C GLY A 14 -7.35 31.99 -18.19
N SER A 15 -6.62 31.03 -18.79
CA SER A 15 -5.22 31.29 -19.20
C SER A 15 -5.07 31.97 -20.56
N GLY A 16 -6.09 31.91 -21.42
CA GLY A 16 -5.99 32.39 -22.81
C GLY A 16 -5.00 31.58 -23.68
N GLU A 17 -4.39 30.53 -23.12
CA GLU A 17 -3.44 29.67 -23.80
C GLU A 17 -4.13 28.77 -24.84
N ALA A 18 -3.32 28.23 -25.75
CA ALA A 18 -3.78 27.22 -26.71
C ALA A 18 -4.34 25.97 -25.99
N PRO A 19 -5.30 25.25 -26.60
CA PRO A 19 -5.75 23.96 -26.08
C PRO A 19 -4.58 22.96 -25.96
N LEU A 20 -4.61 22.16 -24.90
CA LEU A 20 -3.69 21.05 -24.67
C LEU A 20 -4.33 19.75 -25.16
N SER A 21 -3.54 18.89 -25.80
CA SER A 21 -3.98 17.59 -26.31
C SER A 21 -3.87 16.49 -25.25
N PHE A 22 -4.84 15.58 -25.20
CA PHE A 22 -4.78 14.37 -24.37
C PHE A 22 -3.78 13.31 -24.87
N VAL A 23 -3.30 13.45 -26.12
CA VAL A 23 -2.23 12.59 -26.64
C VAL A 23 -0.91 12.93 -25.96
N ASP A 24 -0.62 14.22 -25.84
CA ASP A 24 0.62 14.72 -25.23
C ASP A 24 0.51 14.85 -23.70
N ASN A 25 -0.73 14.86 -23.17
CA ASN A 25 -1.04 15.02 -21.75
C ASN A 25 -2.07 13.97 -21.32
N PRO A 26 -1.67 12.71 -21.07
CA PRO A 26 -2.59 11.66 -20.70
C PRO A 26 -3.30 11.97 -19.38
N VAL A 27 -4.59 11.66 -19.31
CA VAL A 27 -5.39 11.81 -18.09
C VAL A 27 -5.53 10.46 -17.39
N VAL A 28 -5.15 10.43 -16.12
CA VAL A 28 -5.40 9.31 -15.22
C VAL A 28 -6.55 9.69 -14.29
N LEU A 29 -7.62 8.90 -14.30
CA LEU A 29 -8.74 9.04 -13.37
C LEU A 29 -8.62 7.99 -12.27
N LEU A 30 -8.63 8.44 -11.02
CA LEU A 30 -8.68 7.56 -9.85
C LEU A 30 -10.08 7.66 -9.24
N SER A 31 -10.75 6.52 -9.10
CA SER A 31 -12.13 6.47 -8.60
C SER A 31 -12.36 5.20 -7.78
N SER A 32 -13.14 5.32 -6.72
CA SER A 32 -13.71 4.18 -5.96
C SER A 32 -15.12 3.82 -6.43
N ILE A 33 -15.65 4.53 -7.42
CA ILE A 33 -16.96 4.28 -8.01
C ILE A 33 -16.86 3.06 -8.92
N ASP A 34 -17.82 2.15 -8.79
CA ASP A 34 -18.00 1.03 -9.70
C ASP A 34 -18.03 1.51 -11.16
N PRO A 35 -17.20 0.95 -12.06
CA PRO A 35 -17.20 1.30 -13.48
C PRO A 35 -18.59 1.32 -14.13
N GLU A 36 -19.51 0.44 -13.70
CA GLU A 36 -20.88 0.36 -14.23
C GLU A 36 -21.74 1.59 -13.86
N ARG A 37 -21.34 2.31 -12.81
CA ARG A 37 -22.01 3.55 -12.37
C ARG A 37 -21.44 4.79 -13.05
N LEU A 38 -20.40 4.65 -13.86
CA LEU A 38 -19.88 5.75 -14.67
C LEU A 38 -20.84 6.04 -15.82
N LEU A 39 -20.90 7.30 -16.25
CA LEU A 39 -21.67 7.67 -17.44
C LEU A 39 -21.12 6.90 -18.65
N ARG A 40 -22.00 6.28 -19.45
CA ARG A 40 -21.63 5.45 -20.61
C ARG A 40 -20.65 6.15 -21.55
N ASP A 41 -20.86 7.44 -21.79
CA ASP A 41 -19.99 8.27 -22.63
C ASP A 41 -18.57 8.39 -22.08
N MET A 42 -18.42 8.41 -20.75
CA MET A 42 -17.11 8.44 -20.10
C MET A 42 -16.44 7.07 -20.22
N GLN A 43 -17.19 5.99 -20.01
CA GLN A 43 -16.69 4.62 -20.13
C GLN A 43 -16.17 4.32 -21.54
N GLY A 44 -16.90 4.75 -22.58
CA GLY A 44 -16.47 4.60 -23.98
C GLY A 44 -15.23 5.39 -24.37
N ARG A 45 -14.74 6.30 -23.51
CA ARG A 45 -13.59 7.17 -23.77
C ARG A 45 -12.36 6.83 -22.95
N LEU A 46 -12.48 5.92 -22.00
CA LEU A 46 -11.34 5.38 -21.27
C LEU A 46 -10.64 4.35 -22.17
N CYS A 47 -9.41 4.64 -22.58
CA CYS A 47 -8.61 3.71 -23.39
C CYS A 47 -8.19 2.46 -22.61
N ALA A 48 -8.09 2.56 -21.29
CA ALA A 48 -7.73 1.48 -20.40
C ALA A 48 -8.48 1.61 -19.08
N SER A 49 -8.88 0.47 -18.53
CA SER A 49 -9.42 0.36 -17.17
C SER A 49 -8.54 -0.60 -16.40
N VAL A 50 -7.99 -0.14 -15.27
CA VAL A 50 -7.14 -0.94 -14.39
C VAL A 50 -7.83 -1.03 -13.05
N ALA A 51 -8.29 -2.22 -12.70
CA ALA A 51 -8.81 -2.49 -11.37
C ALA A 51 -7.63 -2.80 -10.44
N VAL A 52 -7.52 -2.07 -9.33
CA VAL A 52 -6.54 -2.38 -8.28
C VAL A 52 -7.21 -3.37 -7.32
N PRO A 53 -6.81 -4.64 -7.30
CA PRO A 53 -7.39 -5.62 -6.40
C PRO A 53 -7.08 -5.25 -4.94
N PRO A 54 -8.00 -5.57 -4.01
CA PRO A 54 -7.81 -5.33 -2.59
C PRO A 54 -6.73 -6.23 -2.02
N LEU A 55 -6.15 -5.81 -0.89
CA LEU A 55 -5.00 -6.50 -0.29
C LEU A 55 -5.29 -7.95 0.11
N ARG A 56 -6.52 -8.27 0.51
CA ARG A 56 -6.96 -9.65 0.81
C ARG A 56 -6.82 -10.63 -0.36
N GLU A 57 -6.86 -10.11 -1.60
CA GLU A 57 -6.69 -10.91 -2.83
C GLU A 57 -5.22 -10.99 -3.26
N ARG A 58 -4.34 -10.29 -2.52
CA ARG A 58 -2.87 -10.20 -2.73
C ARG A 58 -2.13 -10.48 -1.43
N SER A 59 -2.67 -11.34 -0.58
CA SER A 59 -2.11 -11.64 0.74
C SER A 59 -0.74 -12.33 0.64
N ASP A 60 -0.49 -13.04 -0.45
CA ASP A 60 0.80 -13.61 -0.81
C ASP A 60 1.90 -12.55 -1.03
N GLU A 61 1.53 -11.31 -1.34
CA GLU A 61 2.47 -10.20 -1.45
C GLU A 61 2.88 -9.60 -0.10
N LEU A 62 2.10 -9.86 0.96
CA LEU A 62 2.31 -9.25 2.29
C LEU A 62 3.75 -9.42 2.78
N PRO A 63 4.38 -10.62 2.75
CA PRO A 63 5.75 -10.80 3.23
C PRO A 63 6.78 -9.93 2.51
N PHE A 64 6.54 -9.55 1.24
CA PHE A 64 7.45 -8.76 0.41
C PHE A 64 7.28 -7.26 0.60
N ILE A 65 6.05 -6.79 0.88
CA ILE A 65 5.77 -5.38 1.14
C ILE A 65 5.94 -5.00 2.61
N LEU A 66 5.90 -5.98 3.52
CA LEU A 66 6.01 -5.77 4.97
C LEU A 66 7.25 -4.97 5.39
N PRO A 67 8.48 -5.21 4.85
CA PRO A 67 9.65 -4.40 5.18
C PRO A 67 9.42 -2.90 4.95
N HIS A 68 8.77 -2.55 3.83
CA HIS A 68 8.50 -1.15 3.49
C HIS A 68 7.58 -0.49 4.52
N PHE A 69 6.48 -1.15 4.89
CA PHE A 69 5.55 -0.62 5.88
C PHE A 69 6.13 -0.61 7.29
N LEU A 70 6.93 -1.61 7.66
CA LEU A 70 7.66 -1.64 8.93
C LEU A 70 8.66 -0.47 9.03
N GLY A 71 9.38 -0.18 7.94
CA GLY A 71 10.25 0.99 7.86
C GLY A 71 9.50 2.31 8.03
N GLN A 72 8.31 2.43 7.43
CA GLN A 72 7.44 3.60 7.62
C GLN A 72 6.92 3.72 9.06
N ALA A 73 6.48 2.60 9.65
CA ALA A 73 5.95 2.54 11.02
C ALA A 73 7.01 2.92 12.06
N LEU A 74 8.24 2.46 11.89
CA LEU A 74 9.38 2.86 12.72
C LEU A 74 9.71 4.35 12.54
N GLY A 75 9.74 4.84 11.30
CA GLY A 75 10.04 6.23 11.00
C GLY A 75 11.41 6.64 11.58
N ARG A 76 11.43 7.70 12.41
CA ARG A 76 12.66 8.14 13.10
C ARG A 76 13.09 7.25 14.26
N ARG A 77 12.23 6.34 14.72
CA ARG A 77 12.48 5.42 15.85
C ARG A 77 13.26 4.18 15.43
N SER A 78 13.70 4.10 14.18
CA SER A 78 14.56 3.02 13.70
C SER A 78 15.99 3.12 14.22
N GLU A 79 16.39 4.26 14.81
CA GLU A 79 17.72 4.41 15.41
C GLU A 79 17.90 3.41 16.55
N GLY A 80 18.88 2.51 16.41
CA GLY A 80 19.16 1.45 17.39
C GLY A 80 18.45 0.12 17.15
N ILE A 81 17.59 0.01 16.13
CA ILE A 81 16.93 -1.25 15.75
C ILE A 81 17.63 -1.83 14.52
N ALA A 82 18.40 -2.90 14.71
CA ALA A 82 19.11 -3.59 13.64
C ALA A 82 18.22 -4.59 12.88
N ALA A 83 17.24 -5.18 13.58
CA ALA A 83 16.36 -6.17 12.99
C ALA A 83 14.95 -6.11 13.59
N ILE A 84 13.98 -6.63 12.83
CA ILE A 84 12.60 -6.85 13.27
C ILE A 84 12.30 -8.34 13.09
N ASP A 85 11.87 -9.00 14.15
CA ASP A 85 11.40 -10.38 14.11
C ASP A 85 9.88 -10.41 14.21
N VAL A 86 9.21 -10.86 13.16
CA VAL A 86 7.75 -11.00 13.13
C VAL A 86 7.40 -12.44 13.41
N SER A 87 6.66 -12.69 14.51
CA SER A 87 6.27 -14.05 14.86
C SER A 87 5.43 -14.71 13.77
N VAL A 88 5.52 -16.03 13.65
CA VAL A 88 4.74 -16.81 12.67
C VAL A 88 3.23 -16.60 12.90
N ARG A 89 2.82 -16.53 14.17
CA ARG A 89 1.43 -16.27 14.53
C ARG A 89 0.96 -14.88 14.13
N LEU A 90 1.79 -13.83 14.32
CA LEU A 90 1.46 -12.49 13.87
C LEU A 90 1.35 -12.43 12.35
N MET A 91 2.29 -13.04 11.62
CA MET A 91 2.22 -13.11 10.15
C MET A 91 0.94 -13.81 9.70
N ALA A 92 0.58 -14.94 10.31
CA ALA A 92 -0.66 -15.64 10.01
C ALA A 92 -1.91 -14.78 10.30
N ALA A 93 -1.88 -13.97 11.36
CA ALA A 93 -2.96 -13.03 11.68
C ALA A 93 -3.10 -11.92 10.63
N LEU A 94 -1.98 -11.35 10.16
CA LEU A 94 -1.97 -10.35 9.09
C LEU A 94 -2.50 -10.94 7.78
N LEU A 95 -2.05 -12.14 7.40
CA LEU A 95 -2.53 -12.86 6.21
C LEU A 95 -4.03 -13.20 6.27
N ALA A 96 -4.57 -13.43 7.47
CA ALA A 96 -5.97 -13.73 7.70
C ALA A 96 -6.88 -12.49 7.79
N HIS A 97 -6.30 -11.29 7.92
CA HIS A 97 -7.06 -10.05 8.03
C HIS A 97 -7.65 -9.62 6.68
N ASP A 98 -8.89 -9.13 6.65
CA ASP A 98 -9.60 -8.80 5.41
C ASP A 98 -9.40 -7.34 4.93
N TYR A 99 -8.75 -6.52 5.76
CA TYR A 99 -8.41 -5.11 5.56
C TYR A 99 -9.62 -4.25 5.16
N ARG A 100 -10.79 -4.57 5.72
CA ARG A 100 -12.00 -3.76 5.61
C ARG A 100 -12.14 -2.84 6.82
N PRO A 101 -12.75 -1.66 6.64
CA PRO A 101 -13.04 -0.79 7.76
C PRO A 101 -14.10 -1.43 8.66
N VAL A 102 -13.80 -1.49 9.96
CA VAL A 102 -14.70 -1.90 11.03
C VAL A 102 -15.46 -0.66 11.51
N ARG A 103 -16.80 -0.72 11.47
CA ARG A 103 -17.64 0.41 11.90
C ARG A 103 -17.40 0.73 13.38
N GLY A 104 -17.13 2.00 13.66
CA GLY A 104 -16.93 2.49 15.03
C GLY A 104 -15.56 2.16 15.61
N ALA A 105 -14.62 1.66 14.81
CA ALA A 105 -13.25 1.47 15.27
C ALA A 105 -12.56 2.81 15.59
N PRO A 106 -11.71 2.86 16.63
CA PRO A 106 -10.88 4.02 16.91
C PRO A 106 -9.95 4.34 15.73
N ALA A 107 -9.72 5.62 15.46
CA ALA A 107 -8.78 6.07 14.46
C ALA A 107 -7.34 5.61 14.81
N GLY A 108 -6.57 5.24 13.79
CA GLY A 108 -5.15 4.89 13.94
C GLY A 108 -4.89 3.45 14.38
N PHE A 109 -5.93 2.62 14.49
CA PHE A 109 -5.78 1.17 14.74
C PHE A 109 -5.67 0.38 13.43
N GLY A 110 -5.74 1.06 12.28
CA GLY A 110 -5.86 0.47 10.95
C GLY A 110 -7.21 -0.17 10.66
N LEU A 111 -8.10 -0.21 11.66
CA LEU A 111 -9.45 -0.74 11.55
C LEU A 111 -10.45 0.28 10.98
N ASP A 112 -10.12 1.57 10.93
CA ASP A 112 -10.94 2.61 10.33
C ASP A 112 -10.64 2.84 8.84
N GLN A 113 -9.56 2.24 8.33
CA GLN A 113 -9.06 2.40 6.96
C GLN A 113 -9.32 1.15 6.10
N GLN A 114 -8.86 1.18 4.85
CA GLN A 114 -8.93 0.04 3.92
C GLN A 114 -7.57 -0.25 3.27
N ASN A 115 -7.32 -1.53 2.96
CA ASN A 115 -6.15 -2.01 2.20
C ASN A 115 -4.81 -1.52 2.81
N PHE A 116 -3.92 -0.93 1.99
CA PHE A 116 -2.59 -0.50 2.42
C PHE A 116 -2.59 0.54 3.53
N ARG A 117 -3.63 1.39 3.63
CA ARG A 117 -3.76 2.32 4.76
C ARG A 117 -4.07 1.57 6.05
N ALA A 118 -5.00 0.60 5.98
CA ALA A 118 -5.29 -0.28 7.12
C ALA A 118 -4.05 -1.05 7.57
N LEU A 119 -3.28 -1.61 6.62
CA LEU A 119 -2.01 -2.28 6.93
C LEU A 119 -1.00 -1.31 7.59
N SER A 120 -0.80 -0.12 7.02
CA SER A 120 0.14 0.88 7.54
C SER A 120 -0.17 1.26 8.97
N ASP A 121 -1.42 1.62 9.25
CA ASP A 121 -1.85 2.05 10.59
C ASP A 121 -1.83 0.89 11.59
N LEU A 122 -2.22 -0.32 11.16
CA LEU A 122 -2.13 -1.52 12.00
C LEU A 122 -0.69 -1.85 12.38
N LEU A 123 0.26 -1.74 11.44
CA LEU A 123 1.68 -1.94 11.72
C LEU A 123 2.26 -0.82 12.58
N GLY A 124 1.80 0.41 12.39
CA GLY A 124 2.10 1.53 13.29
C GLY A 124 1.74 1.18 14.74
N TYR A 125 0.49 0.74 14.95
CA TYR A 125 0.01 0.29 16.26
C TYR A 125 0.85 -0.86 16.83
N ILE A 126 1.10 -1.92 16.05
CA ILE A 126 1.87 -3.09 16.49
C ILE A 126 3.29 -2.70 16.89
N VAL A 127 3.95 -1.86 16.08
CA VAL A 127 5.31 -1.36 16.35
C VAL A 127 5.33 -0.53 17.62
N ASP A 128 4.35 0.35 17.83
CA ASP A 128 4.25 1.15 19.05
C ASP A 128 4.13 0.26 20.29
N ARG A 129 3.27 -0.76 20.25
CA ARG A 129 3.11 -1.74 21.34
C ARG A 129 4.35 -2.57 21.60
N ALA A 130 5.04 -2.99 20.54
CA ALA A 130 6.27 -3.74 20.66
C ALA A 130 7.39 -2.90 21.29
N LEU A 131 7.52 -1.62 20.91
CA LEU A 131 8.50 -0.69 21.47
C LEU A 131 8.22 -0.37 22.94
N GLU A 132 6.95 -0.24 23.32
CA GLU A 132 6.54 -0.07 24.74
C GLU A 132 6.91 -1.29 25.59
N ARG A 133 6.90 -2.49 24.99
CA ARG A 133 7.24 -3.74 25.66
C ARG A 133 8.74 -3.93 25.79
N ASP A 134 9.49 -3.69 24.71
CA ASP A 134 10.92 -3.95 24.65
C ASP A 134 11.61 -3.10 23.57
N ALA A 135 12.60 -2.32 23.98
CA ALA A 135 13.39 -1.46 23.10
C ALA A 135 14.77 -2.09 22.83
N SER A 136 14.77 -3.35 22.42
CA SER A 136 15.99 -4.09 22.07
C SER A 136 16.48 -3.76 20.65
N GLU A 137 17.73 -4.14 20.36
CA GLU A 137 18.31 -4.01 19.01
C GLU A 137 17.56 -4.87 17.97
N THR A 138 16.86 -5.93 18.42
CA THR A 138 15.94 -6.71 17.59
C THR A 138 14.51 -6.54 18.10
N LEU A 139 13.70 -5.79 17.37
CA LEU A 139 12.30 -5.57 17.75
C LEU A 139 11.46 -6.79 17.39
N ALA A 140 11.05 -7.57 18.40
CA ALA A 140 10.12 -8.67 18.19
C ALA A 140 8.68 -8.14 18.08
N LEU A 141 7.97 -8.45 17.00
CA LEU A 141 6.55 -8.18 16.81
C LEU A 141 5.75 -9.47 16.99
N ARG A 142 4.76 -9.43 17.87
CA ARG A 142 4.01 -10.60 18.34
C ARG A 142 2.52 -10.46 18.08
N ALA A 143 1.79 -11.58 18.09
CA ALA A 143 0.34 -11.59 17.99
C ALA A 143 -0.31 -10.88 19.20
N ALA A 144 0.36 -10.88 20.35
CA ALA A 144 -0.05 -10.11 21.53
C ALA A 144 -0.03 -8.57 21.31
N ASP A 145 0.69 -8.08 20.30
CA ASP A 145 0.79 -6.65 19.97
C ASP A 145 -0.36 -6.19 19.05
N LEU A 146 -1.25 -7.11 18.63
CA LEU A 146 -2.43 -6.77 17.83
C LEU A 146 -3.48 -5.99 18.65
N PRO A 147 -4.29 -5.14 18.00
CA PRO A 147 -5.48 -4.57 18.63
C PRO A 147 -6.37 -5.67 19.22
N PRO A 148 -7.04 -5.44 20.37
CA PRO A 148 -7.90 -6.45 21.01
C PRO A 148 -8.96 -7.06 20.08
N GLN A 149 -9.47 -6.28 19.14
CA GLN A 149 -10.44 -6.70 18.13
C GLN A 149 -9.88 -7.77 17.18
N LEU A 150 -8.55 -7.79 17.00
CA LEU A 150 -7.83 -8.71 16.13
C LEU A 150 -7.09 -9.82 16.89
N ALA A 151 -7.14 -9.85 18.23
CA ALA A 151 -6.42 -10.83 19.05
C ALA A 151 -6.84 -12.30 18.79
N GLY A 152 -8.01 -12.49 18.19
CA GLY A 152 -8.51 -13.80 17.73
C GLY A 152 -7.97 -14.25 16.37
N LEU A 153 -7.29 -13.37 15.63
CA LEU A 153 -6.67 -13.71 14.35
C LEU A 153 -5.35 -14.46 14.59
N GLY A 154 -5.09 -15.45 13.72
CA GLY A 154 -3.94 -16.35 13.84
C GLY A 154 -4.23 -17.58 14.71
N PRO A 155 -3.98 -18.81 14.21
CA PRO A 155 -4.14 -20.03 14.99
C PRO A 155 -3.31 -20.01 16.28
N ARG A 156 -3.94 -20.33 17.42
CA ARG A 156 -3.25 -20.42 18.73
C ARG A 156 -2.19 -21.53 18.79
N SER A 157 -2.22 -22.46 17.84
CA SER A 157 -1.21 -23.51 17.68
C SER A 157 0.10 -23.00 17.11
N LEU A 158 0.15 -21.77 16.58
CA LEU A 158 1.38 -21.17 16.07
C LEU A 158 2.13 -20.43 17.17
N SER A 159 3.45 -20.57 17.18
CA SER A 159 4.36 -19.91 18.10
C SER A 159 4.33 -18.38 17.94
N ASP A 160 4.42 -17.69 19.08
CA ASP A 160 4.59 -16.23 19.17
C ASP A 160 6.05 -15.84 19.49
N GLY A 161 7.00 -16.72 19.13
CA GLY A 161 8.44 -16.58 19.37
C GLY A 161 9.05 -17.63 20.31
N ASP A 162 8.23 -18.53 20.89
CA ASP A 162 8.70 -19.57 21.81
C ASP A 162 9.58 -20.63 21.11
N ASP A 163 9.29 -20.92 19.84
CA ASP A 163 10.03 -21.86 18.99
C ASP A 163 11.14 -21.21 18.13
N GLY A 164 11.42 -19.92 18.37
CA GLY A 164 12.37 -19.13 17.58
C GLY A 164 11.72 -18.10 16.65
N PRO A 165 12.54 -17.32 15.91
CA PRO A 165 12.07 -16.22 15.09
C PRO A 165 11.25 -16.72 13.90
N GLY A 166 10.17 -15.99 13.59
CA GLY A 166 9.30 -16.33 12.46
C GLY A 166 9.85 -15.78 11.15
N PHE A 167 9.77 -14.46 11.00
CA PHE A 167 10.25 -13.73 9.83
C PHE A 167 11.16 -12.60 10.29
N VAL A 168 12.44 -12.69 9.95
CA VAL A 168 13.43 -11.68 10.33
C VAL A 168 13.68 -10.73 9.17
N TYR A 169 13.50 -9.44 9.43
CA TYR A 169 13.79 -8.35 8.51
C TYR A 169 14.97 -7.53 9.06
N ALA A 170 16.04 -7.40 8.30
CA ALA A 170 17.22 -6.63 8.71
C ALA A 170 17.19 -5.20 8.15
N ALA A 171 17.81 -4.26 8.86
CA ALA A 171 18.04 -2.92 8.35
C ALA A 171 19.04 -2.93 7.18
N PRO A 172 18.91 -2.04 6.17
CA PRO A 172 17.82 -1.07 6.01
C PRO A 172 16.53 -1.79 5.57
N PHE A 173 15.42 -1.50 6.25
CA PHE A 173 14.08 -2.07 5.98
C PHE A 173 13.47 -1.57 4.65
N LYS A 174 14.30 -1.36 3.63
CA LYS A 174 13.90 -1.00 2.28
C LYS A 174 13.44 -2.28 1.58
N GLY A 175 12.28 -2.23 0.94
CA GLY A 175 11.95 -3.23 -0.09
C GLY A 175 13.02 -3.24 -1.18
N PRO A 176 13.13 -4.31 -1.98
CA PRO A 176 13.97 -4.28 -3.18
C PRO A 176 13.60 -3.02 -3.96
N GLY A 177 14.59 -2.18 -4.27
CA GLY A 177 14.35 -0.98 -5.07
C GLY A 177 13.58 -1.41 -6.31
N ILE A 178 12.40 -0.82 -6.54
CA ILE A 178 11.67 -1.03 -7.80
C ILE A 178 12.69 -0.71 -8.89
N PRO A 179 13.06 -1.65 -9.77
CA PRO A 179 14.01 -1.37 -10.81
C PRO A 179 13.45 -0.18 -11.58
N THR A 180 14.21 0.92 -11.60
CA THR A 180 13.87 2.08 -12.42
C THR A 180 13.66 1.53 -13.83
N PRO A 181 12.46 1.65 -14.42
CA PRO A 181 12.29 1.20 -15.79
C PRO A 181 13.36 1.89 -16.63
N PRO A 182 14.04 1.17 -17.53
CA PRO A 182 15.06 1.79 -18.38
C PRO A 182 14.45 3.03 -19.01
N ALA A 183 15.17 4.15 -18.94
CA ALA A 183 14.73 5.41 -19.51
C ALA A 183 14.16 5.13 -20.91
N MET A 184 12.89 5.49 -21.13
CA MET A 184 12.26 5.34 -22.44
C MET A 184 13.20 5.97 -23.47
N VAL A 185 13.75 5.13 -24.34
CA VAL A 185 14.55 5.57 -25.47
C VAL A 185 13.63 6.46 -26.30
N THR A 186 13.89 7.76 -26.29
CA THR A 186 13.21 8.70 -27.17
C THR A 186 13.50 8.26 -28.60
N PRO A 187 12.47 7.92 -29.40
CA PRO A 187 12.70 7.51 -30.78
C PRO A 187 13.38 8.66 -31.52
N THR A 188 14.53 8.37 -32.12
CA THR A 188 15.26 9.32 -32.95
C THR A 188 14.36 9.71 -34.12
N PRO A 189 14.10 11.01 -34.38
CA PRO A 189 13.24 11.42 -35.47
C PRO A 189 13.83 10.93 -36.80
N PRO A 190 12.98 10.46 -37.74
CA PRO A 190 13.46 9.98 -39.03
C PRO A 190 14.18 11.09 -39.77
N THR A 191 15.40 10.78 -40.22
CA THR A 191 16.17 11.64 -41.12
C THR A 191 15.40 11.77 -42.42
N LYS A 192 14.98 12.99 -42.77
CA LYS A 192 14.40 13.26 -44.10
C LYS A 192 15.48 13.02 -45.15
N VAL A 193 15.24 12.07 -46.04
CA VAL A 193 15.98 11.88 -47.31
C VAL A 193 15.23 12.61 -48.41
#